data_AF-A0A5B2Z8L2-F1
#
_entry.id   AF-A0A5B2Z8L2-F1
#
_cell.length_a   1.000
_cell.length_b   1.000
_cell.length_c   1.000
_cell.angle_alpha   90.00
_cell.angle_beta   90.00
_cell.angle_gamma   90.00
#
_symmetry.space_group_name_H-M   'P 1'
#
loop_
_entity.id
_entity.type
_entity.pdbx_description
1 polymer ?
#
loop_
_entity_poly.entity_id
_entity_poly.type
_entity_poly.pdbx_seq_one_letter_code
_entity_poly.pdbx_strand_id
1 'polypeptide(L)'
;MILGYASLYAADAAERILPDPSSARRLLMDRRPDIPGRIEAVVARATAGEGSPQHADAALLGLARLGLRHGGFGDDPHDYHNEEHVLELAERRLGRVMDHLGETALPAADWLALLLFAACHDLRQRERFDVPGPVGGNEAASIAETFRILDRCGFAPDRDRDLYVALELMIAGSTFDTRPGAHGDGEQVVAAGGALARSLGVWLDAERPDWTGDPAARRGERLARLAADLDTANVGEPFPLLAGSALRLCLERERLAGRPLDKAVSGGPCLDFLGRGQMHYFFELHRFCSREGQQVFGAAKEANAPAVRRVSGQLLARFEEVPPASGQAVVEAFRDLCAREAA
;
A
#
# COMPACT_ATOMS: atom_id res chain seq x y z
N MET A 1 -8.99 -9.26 18.69
CA MET A 1 -8.24 -8.11 18.15
C MET A 1 -7.21 -7.63 19.15
N ILE A 2 -6.10 -7.08 18.66
CA ILE A 2 -4.95 -6.66 19.46
C ILE A 2 -4.95 -5.14 19.68
N LEU A 3 -5.25 -4.35 18.64
CA LEU A 3 -5.08 -2.88 18.65
C LEU A 3 -6.41 -2.13 18.89
N GLY A 4 -7.53 -2.75 18.54
CA GLY A 4 -8.86 -2.23 18.89
C GLY A 4 -9.41 -1.17 17.93
N TYR A 5 -8.83 -1.03 16.73
CA TYR A 5 -9.28 -0.06 15.72
C TYR A 5 -10.62 -0.41 15.06
N ALA A 6 -11.05 -1.68 15.16
CA ALA A 6 -12.23 -2.23 14.50
C ALA A 6 -13.53 -1.41 14.68
N SER A 7 -13.67 -0.73 15.82
CA SER A 7 -14.88 0.01 16.20
C SER A 7 -14.75 1.53 16.10
N LEU A 8 -13.60 2.06 15.66
CA LEU A 8 -13.35 3.51 15.65
C LEU A 8 -14.00 4.22 14.47
N TYR A 9 -14.16 3.52 13.33
CA TYR A 9 -14.70 4.10 12.11
C TYR A 9 -15.99 3.39 11.69
N ALA A 10 -17.04 4.18 11.51
CA ALA A 10 -18.34 3.71 11.05
C ALA A 10 -18.36 3.43 9.54
N ALA A 11 -19.35 2.64 9.11
CA ALA A 11 -19.53 2.33 7.70
C ALA A 11 -19.88 3.57 6.86
N ASP A 12 -19.19 3.77 5.75
CA ASP A 12 -19.39 4.95 4.89
C ASP A 12 -20.41 4.73 3.74
N ALA A 13 -20.47 5.68 2.81
CA ALA A 13 -21.38 5.60 1.68
C ALA A 13 -21.02 4.47 0.68
N ALA A 14 -19.73 4.22 0.44
CA ALA A 14 -19.30 3.16 -0.46
C ALA A 14 -19.69 1.78 0.10
N GLU A 15 -19.57 1.60 1.41
CA GLU A 15 -20.01 0.36 2.08
C GLU A 15 -21.53 0.13 1.98
N ARG A 16 -22.33 1.20 1.92
CA ARG A 16 -23.78 1.10 1.69
C ARG A 16 -24.14 0.79 0.24
N ILE A 17 -23.38 1.32 -0.72
CA ILE A 17 -23.58 1.06 -2.15
C ILE A 17 -23.14 -0.36 -2.52
N LEU A 18 -22.03 -0.82 -1.94
CA LEU A 18 -21.48 -2.17 -2.11
C LEU A 18 -21.52 -2.95 -0.79
N PRO A 19 -22.70 -3.41 -0.34
CA PRO A 19 -22.84 -4.03 0.98
C PRO A 19 -22.29 -5.45 1.07
N ASP A 20 -22.14 -6.16 -0.06
CA ASP A 20 -21.86 -7.59 -0.08
C ASP A 20 -21.08 -8.04 -1.35
N PRO A 21 -20.52 -9.27 -1.36
CA PRO A 21 -19.76 -9.78 -2.50
C PRO A 21 -20.56 -9.87 -3.81
N SER A 22 -21.88 -10.10 -3.73
CA SER A 22 -22.72 -10.19 -4.93
C SER A 22 -22.84 -8.83 -5.63
N SER A 23 -22.97 -7.75 -4.85
CA SER A 23 -22.97 -6.37 -5.36
C SER A 23 -21.62 -5.99 -5.98
N ALA A 24 -20.50 -6.37 -5.34
CA ALA A 24 -19.16 -6.14 -5.87
C ALA A 24 -18.93 -6.88 -7.19
N ARG A 25 -19.27 -8.17 -7.27
CA ARG A 25 -19.17 -8.95 -8.51
C ARG A 25 -20.00 -8.35 -9.63
N ARG A 26 -21.22 -7.87 -9.35
CA ARG A 26 -22.06 -7.22 -10.35
C ARG A 26 -21.40 -5.95 -10.90
N LEU A 27 -20.87 -5.09 -10.01
CA LEU A 27 -20.16 -3.88 -10.42
C LEU A 27 -18.94 -4.21 -11.28
N LEU A 28 -18.12 -5.18 -10.84
CA LEU A 28 -16.92 -5.58 -11.56
C LEU A 28 -17.26 -6.19 -12.92
N MET A 29 -18.28 -7.04 -13.02
CA MET A 29 -18.72 -7.59 -14.31
C MET A 29 -19.20 -6.52 -15.29
N ASP A 30 -19.81 -5.44 -14.79
CA ASP A 30 -20.25 -4.31 -15.62
C ASP A 30 -19.07 -3.42 -16.07
N ARG A 31 -18.14 -3.11 -15.16
CA ARG A 31 -17.10 -2.10 -15.39
C ARG A 31 -15.76 -2.67 -15.83
N ARG A 32 -15.36 -3.81 -15.26
CA ARG A 32 -14.05 -4.47 -15.41
C ARG A 32 -14.17 -5.99 -15.32
N PRO A 33 -14.82 -6.65 -16.31
CA PRO A 33 -15.11 -8.09 -16.25
C PRO A 33 -13.86 -8.98 -16.22
N ASP A 34 -12.67 -8.43 -16.50
CA ASP A 34 -11.39 -9.13 -16.35
C ASP A 34 -10.98 -9.39 -14.90
N ILE A 35 -11.36 -8.51 -13.97
CA ILE A 35 -10.82 -8.50 -12.60
C ILE A 35 -11.19 -9.76 -11.80
N PRO A 36 -12.45 -10.23 -11.78
CA PRO A 36 -12.80 -11.41 -10.99
C PRO A 36 -11.99 -12.66 -11.35
N GLY A 37 -11.79 -12.93 -12.63
CA GLY A 37 -10.97 -14.07 -13.08
C GLY A 37 -9.50 -13.94 -12.68
N ARG A 38 -8.95 -12.72 -12.68
CA ARG A 38 -7.55 -12.46 -12.25
C ARG A 38 -7.36 -12.71 -10.76
N ILE A 39 -8.27 -12.22 -9.91
CA ILE A 39 -8.22 -12.47 -8.46
C ILE A 39 -8.43 -13.95 -8.15
N GLU A 40 -9.39 -14.61 -8.80
CA GLU A 40 -9.62 -16.04 -8.64
C GLU A 40 -8.40 -16.88 -9.07
N ALA A 41 -7.66 -16.44 -10.08
CA ALA A 41 -6.39 -17.07 -10.46
C ALA A 41 -5.32 -16.94 -9.36
N VAL A 42 -5.20 -15.78 -8.71
CA VAL A 42 -4.29 -15.61 -7.56
C VAL A 42 -4.71 -16.51 -6.40
N VAL A 43 -6.00 -16.62 -6.10
CA VAL A 43 -6.51 -17.54 -5.08
C VAL A 43 -6.18 -18.98 -5.44
N ALA A 44 -6.43 -19.41 -6.69
CA ALA A 44 -6.13 -20.76 -7.13
C ALA A 44 -4.64 -21.09 -6.97
N ARG A 45 -3.74 -20.16 -7.33
CA ARG A 45 -2.29 -20.32 -7.09
C ARG A 45 -1.96 -20.44 -5.61
N ALA A 46 -2.48 -19.54 -4.78
CA ALA A 46 -2.27 -19.55 -3.33
C ALA A 46 -2.69 -20.87 -2.66
N THR A 47 -3.66 -21.57 -3.23
CA THR A 47 -4.23 -22.81 -2.69
C THR A 47 -3.91 -24.05 -3.52
N ALA A 48 -2.91 -24.01 -4.41
CA ALA A 48 -2.58 -25.13 -5.31
C ALA A 48 -3.79 -25.73 -6.08
N GLY A 49 -4.73 -24.87 -6.47
CA GLY A 49 -5.93 -25.21 -7.24
C GLY A 49 -7.17 -25.58 -6.41
N GLU A 50 -7.08 -25.74 -5.09
CA GLU A 50 -8.24 -26.05 -4.24
C GLU A 50 -9.30 -24.93 -4.25
N GLY A 51 -8.84 -23.69 -4.42
CA GLY A 51 -9.67 -22.50 -4.41
C GLY A 51 -10.05 -22.06 -3.00
N SER A 52 -10.50 -20.81 -2.90
CA SER A 52 -11.11 -20.28 -1.69
C SER A 52 -12.10 -19.17 -2.05
N PRO A 53 -13.36 -19.52 -2.39
CA PRO A 53 -14.36 -18.56 -2.83
C PRO A 53 -14.54 -17.41 -1.83
N GLN A 54 -14.44 -17.72 -0.54
CA GLN A 54 -14.57 -16.75 0.54
C GLN A 54 -13.49 -15.65 0.51
N HIS A 55 -12.23 -16.03 0.27
CA HIS A 55 -11.13 -15.07 0.15
C HIS A 55 -11.20 -14.30 -1.18
N ALA A 56 -11.61 -14.96 -2.27
CA ALA A 56 -11.86 -14.28 -3.53
C ALA A 56 -12.94 -13.20 -3.37
N ASP A 57 -14.06 -13.53 -2.74
CA ASP A 57 -15.17 -12.62 -2.49
C ASP A 57 -14.76 -11.43 -1.61
N ALA A 58 -13.96 -11.66 -0.56
CA ALA A 58 -13.43 -10.59 0.28
C ALA A 58 -12.46 -9.68 -0.47
N ALA A 59 -11.52 -10.24 -1.25
CA ALA A 59 -10.60 -9.46 -2.07
C ALA A 59 -11.35 -8.63 -3.14
N LEU A 60 -12.34 -9.21 -3.80
CA LEU A 60 -13.16 -8.53 -4.80
C LEU A 60 -14.03 -7.42 -4.19
N LEU A 61 -14.58 -7.63 -2.99
CA LEU A 61 -15.33 -6.59 -2.29
C LEU A 61 -14.43 -5.42 -1.88
N GLY A 62 -13.24 -5.68 -1.35
CA GLY A 62 -12.26 -4.64 -1.02
C GLY A 62 -11.83 -3.84 -2.25
N LEU A 63 -11.43 -4.53 -3.31
CA LEU A 63 -11.06 -3.92 -4.60
C LEU A 63 -12.20 -3.07 -5.16
N ALA A 64 -13.43 -3.60 -5.21
CA ALA A 64 -14.57 -2.88 -5.76
C ALA A 64 -14.92 -1.63 -4.95
N ARG A 65 -14.78 -1.67 -3.62
CA ARG A 65 -15.00 -0.51 -2.75
C ARG A 65 -13.95 0.56 -2.94
N LEU A 66 -12.67 0.19 -3.02
CA LEU A 66 -11.62 1.15 -3.35
C LEU A 66 -11.83 1.75 -4.74
N GLY A 67 -12.15 0.91 -5.74
CA GLY A 67 -12.45 1.36 -7.10
C GLY A 67 -13.67 2.29 -7.20
N LEU A 68 -14.70 2.06 -6.38
CA LEU A 68 -15.86 2.95 -6.28
C LEU A 68 -15.51 4.27 -5.59
N ARG A 69 -14.68 4.22 -4.56
CA ARG A 69 -14.32 5.40 -3.78
C ARG A 69 -13.33 6.29 -4.52
N HIS A 70 -12.28 5.69 -5.06
CA HIS A 70 -11.08 6.38 -5.51
C HIS A 70 -10.58 5.92 -6.89
N GLY A 71 -11.34 5.07 -7.55
CA GLY A 71 -10.96 4.47 -8.82
C GLY A 71 -11.81 4.86 -10.00
N GLY A 72 -11.75 4.03 -11.04
CA GLY A 72 -12.51 4.21 -12.27
C GLY A 72 -14.01 3.92 -12.15
N PHE A 73 -14.51 3.52 -10.97
CA PHE A 73 -15.93 3.15 -10.80
C PHE A 73 -16.79 4.28 -10.22
N GLY A 74 -16.18 5.31 -9.61
CA GLY A 74 -16.87 6.47 -9.04
C GLY A 74 -16.32 7.83 -9.53
N ASP A 75 -16.61 8.88 -8.76
CA ASP A 75 -16.43 10.28 -9.18
C ASP A 75 -15.29 11.03 -8.43
N ASP A 76 -14.57 10.38 -7.51
CA ASP A 76 -13.46 10.98 -6.73
C ASP A 76 -12.14 10.25 -6.99
N PRO A 77 -11.63 10.25 -8.23
CA PRO A 77 -10.49 9.43 -8.61
C PRO A 77 -9.20 9.87 -7.91
N HIS A 78 -8.41 8.88 -7.52
CA HIS A 78 -7.04 8.98 -7.05
C HIS A 78 -6.13 8.40 -8.13
N ASP A 79 -4.98 9.03 -8.37
CA ASP A 79 -4.07 8.56 -9.43
C ASP A 79 -3.30 7.31 -8.98
N TYR A 80 -3.03 7.19 -7.69
CA TYR A 80 -2.25 6.12 -7.10
C TYR A 80 -3.15 5.15 -6.33
N HIS A 81 -3.88 5.59 -5.31
CA HIS A 81 -4.66 4.70 -4.45
C HIS A 81 -6.03 4.34 -5.05
N ASN A 82 -6.05 3.38 -5.97
CA ASN A 82 -7.25 2.94 -6.70
C ASN A 82 -7.25 1.42 -6.98
N GLU A 83 -8.20 0.92 -7.78
CA GLU A 83 -8.33 -0.50 -8.11
C GLU A 83 -7.11 -1.06 -8.87
N GLU A 84 -6.40 -0.23 -9.64
CA GLU A 84 -5.19 -0.67 -10.32
C GLU A 84 -4.08 -0.93 -9.31
N HIS A 85 -3.90 -0.07 -8.30
CA HIS A 85 -2.93 -0.30 -7.23
C HIS A 85 -3.16 -1.63 -6.51
N VAL A 86 -4.42 -2.03 -6.27
CA VAL A 86 -4.73 -3.37 -5.74
C VAL A 86 -4.18 -4.46 -6.65
N LEU A 87 -4.36 -4.36 -7.97
CA LEU A 87 -3.84 -5.34 -8.94
C LEU A 87 -2.30 -5.33 -9.02
N GLU A 88 -1.67 -4.16 -8.85
CA GLU A 88 -0.21 -4.06 -8.74
C GLU A 88 0.32 -4.88 -7.56
N LEU A 89 -0.35 -4.83 -6.41
CA LEU A 89 0.04 -5.61 -5.23
C LEU A 89 -0.38 -7.08 -5.36
N ALA A 90 -1.66 -7.34 -5.60
CA ALA A 90 -2.28 -8.67 -5.52
C ALA A 90 -1.84 -9.62 -6.62
N GLU A 91 -1.62 -9.13 -7.84
CA GLU A 91 -1.23 -9.97 -8.98
C GLU A 91 0.26 -9.82 -9.27
N ARG A 92 0.72 -8.58 -9.48
CA ARG A 92 2.09 -8.35 -9.99
C ARG A 92 3.16 -8.58 -8.93
N ARG A 93 3.07 -7.90 -7.78
CA ARG A 93 4.09 -7.98 -6.73
C ARG A 93 3.99 -9.29 -5.95
N LEU A 94 2.79 -9.67 -5.51
CA LEU A 94 2.57 -10.94 -4.83
C LEU A 94 2.87 -12.13 -5.76
N GLY A 95 2.47 -12.07 -7.03
CA GLY A 95 2.82 -13.08 -8.02
C GLY A 95 4.33 -13.23 -8.19
N ARG A 96 5.08 -12.11 -8.24
CA ARG A 96 6.55 -12.16 -8.29
C ARG A 96 7.17 -12.77 -7.04
N VAL A 97 6.59 -12.53 -5.85
CA VAL A 97 7.03 -13.20 -4.62
C VAL A 97 6.77 -14.71 -4.69
N MET A 98 5.59 -15.13 -5.15
CA MET A 98 5.27 -16.55 -5.37
C MET A 98 6.21 -17.21 -6.38
N ASP A 99 6.50 -16.53 -7.50
CA ASP A 99 7.38 -17.06 -8.55
C ASP A 99 8.82 -17.23 -8.06
N HIS A 100 9.32 -16.29 -7.26
CA HIS A 100 10.70 -16.29 -6.79
C HIS A 100 10.93 -17.22 -5.60
N LEU A 101 10.02 -17.24 -4.62
CA LEU A 101 10.14 -18.09 -3.44
C LEU A 101 9.62 -19.51 -3.68
N GLY A 102 8.68 -19.66 -4.63
CA GLY A 102 7.89 -20.86 -4.84
C GLY A 102 6.56 -20.82 -4.08
N GLU A 103 5.51 -21.38 -4.67
CA GLU A 103 4.15 -21.37 -4.11
C GLU A 103 4.04 -22.15 -2.78
N THR A 104 4.99 -23.04 -2.49
CA THR A 104 5.05 -23.78 -1.22
C THR A 104 5.89 -23.11 -0.13
N ALA A 105 6.49 -21.94 -0.41
CA ALA A 105 7.34 -21.25 0.54
C ALA A 105 6.57 -20.72 1.76
N LEU A 106 5.30 -20.38 1.59
CA LEU A 106 4.38 -20.03 2.68
C LEU A 106 3.16 -20.96 2.67
N PRO A 107 2.50 -21.15 3.82
CA PRO A 107 1.19 -21.81 3.88
C PRO A 107 0.16 -21.06 3.04
N ALA A 108 -0.83 -21.78 2.48
CA ALA A 108 -1.92 -21.17 1.71
C ALA A 108 -2.64 -20.04 2.46
N ALA A 109 -2.83 -20.18 3.77
CA ALA A 109 -3.44 -19.15 4.61
C ALA A 109 -2.63 -17.84 4.68
N ASP A 110 -1.31 -17.90 4.52
CA ASP A 110 -0.43 -16.73 4.53
C ASP A 110 -0.50 -16.01 3.17
N TRP A 111 -0.49 -16.77 2.07
CA TRP A 111 -0.73 -16.21 0.73
C TRP A 111 -2.08 -15.52 0.61
N LEU A 112 -3.13 -16.17 1.12
CA LEU A 112 -4.47 -15.60 1.12
C LEU A 112 -4.57 -14.35 2.02
N ALA A 113 -3.87 -14.32 3.15
CA ALA A 113 -3.79 -13.11 3.98
C ALA A 113 -3.08 -11.94 3.26
N LEU A 114 -2.00 -12.21 2.52
CA LEU A 114 -1.30 -11.21 1.70
C LEU A 114 -2.17 -10.68 0.56
N LEU A 115 -2.96 -11.54 -0.09
CA LEU A 115 -3.96 -11.12 -1.08
C LEU A 115 -5.02 -10.19 -0.46
N LEU A 116 -5.55 -10.55 0.72
CA LEU A 116 -6.53 -9.70 1.40
C LEU A 116 -5.93 -8.37 1.86
N PHE A 117 -4.68 -8.36 2.33
CA PHE A 117 -3.95 -7.12 2.61
C PHE A 117 -3.85 -6.23 1.36
N ALA A 118 -3.42 -6.79 0.23
CA ALA A 118 -3.31 -6.05 -1.03
C ALA A 118 -4.65 -5.39 -1.43
N ALA A 119 -5.78 -6.07 -1.20
CA ALA A 119 -7.11 -5.57 -1.52
C ALA A 119 -7.72 -4.63 -0.47
N CYS A 120 -7.19 -4.59 0.75
CA CYS A 120 -7.88 -3.95 1.88
C CYS A 120 -7.07 -2.89 2.64
N HIS A 121 -5.74 -2.86 2.53
CA HIS A 121 -4.92 -1.96 3.37
C HIS A 121 -5.21 -0.47 3.13
N ASP A 122 -5.55 -0.12 1.90
CA ASP A 122 -5.75 1.25 1.46
C ASP A 122 -7.22 1.62 1.16
N LEU A 123 -8.18 0.90 1.75
CA LEU A 123 -9.61 1.18 1.55
C LEU A 123 -9.97 2.64 1.85
N ARG A 124 -9.28 3.28 2.80
CA ARG A 124 -9.57 4.63 3.30
C ARG A 124 -8.35 5.54 3.16
N GLN A 125 -8.45 6.56 2.31
CA GLN A 125 -7.34 7.46 1.97
C GLN A 125 -7.59 8.95 2.27
N ARG A 126 -8.63 9.25 3.07
CA ARG A 126 -9.07 10.63 3.35
C ARG A 126 -9.49 10.85 4.80
N GLU A 127 -9.07 9.98 5.69
CA GLU A 127 -9.44 10.13 7.08
C GLU A 127 -8.71 11.34 7.69
N ARG A 128 -9.49 12.20 8.36
CA ARG A 128 -8.99 13.46 8.94
C ARG A 128 -8.57 13.30 10.40
N PHE A 129 -8.94 12.18 11.00
CA PHE A 129 -8.73 11.91 12.41
C PHE A 129 -7.61 10.90 12.52
N ASP A 130 -6.52 11.31 13.16
CA ASP A 130 -5.52 10.37 13.65
C ASP A 130 -6.07 9.65 14.88
N VAL A 131 -5.64 8.40 15.03
CA VAL A 131 -5.91 7.59 16.22
C VAL A 131 -4.72 7.67 17.17
N PRO A 132 -4.90 7.37 18.47
CA PRO A 132 -3.78 7.23 19.38
C PRO A 132 -2.78 6.16 18.89
N GLY A 133 -1.49 6.47 19.04
CA GLY A 133 -0.39 5.59 18.66
C GLY A 133 0.23 5.93 17.30
N PRO A 134 1.11 5.05 16.79
CA PRO A 134 1.86 5.28 15.56
C PRO A 134 1.09 4.91 14.28
N VAL A 135 -0.10 4.32 14.39
CA VAL A 135 -0.92 3.91 13.25
C VAL A 135 -1.69 5.10 12.71
N GLY A 136 -1.64 5.32 11.40
CA GLY A 136 -2.32 6.43 10.74
C GLY A 136 -3.84 6.26 10.74
N GLY A 137 -4.58 7.37 10.64
CA GLY A 137 -6.04 7.35 10.58
C GLY A 137 -6.60 6.57 9.38
N ASN A 138 -5.90 6.62 8.24
CA ASN A 138 -6.24 5.87 7.04
C ASN A 138 -6.15 4.35 7.30
N GLU A 139 -5.02 3.87 7.81
CA GLU A 139 -4.79 2.46 8.14
C GLU A 139 -5.78 1.96 9.19
N ALA A 140 -6.03 2.75 10.25
CA ALA A 140 -7.00 2.41 11.29
C ALA A 140 -8.43 2.26 10.73
N ALA A 141 -8.85 3.14 9.81
CA ALA A 141 -10.14 3.04 9.16
C ALA A 141 -10.21 1.87 8.15
N SER A 142 -9.13 1.61 7.42
CA SER A 142 -9.00 0.45 6.53
C SER A 142 -9.08 -0.86 7.32
N ILE A 143 -8.48 -0.96 8.52
CA ILE A 143 -8.65 -2.11 9.42
C ILE A 143 -10.12 -2.31 9.78
N ALA A 144 -10.80 -1.25 10.20
CA ALA A 144 -12.21 -1.31 10.59
C ALA A 144 -13.12 -1.77 9.43
N GLU A 145 -12.88 -1.27 8.22
CA GLU A 145 -13.61 -1.69 7.03
C GLU A 145 -13.27 -3.13 6.60
N THR A 146 -11.99 -3.53 6.70
CA THR A 146 -11.53 -4.89 6.41
C THR A 146 -12.31 -5.92 7.23
N PHE A 147 -12.51 -5.69 8.53
CA PHE A 147 -13.24 -6.66 9.35
C PHE A 147 -14.71 -6.76 8.98
N ARG A 148 -15.34 -5.63 8.62
CA ARG A 148 -16.71 -5.67 8.09
C ARG A 148 -16.77 -6.42 6.76
N ILE A 149 -15.76 -6.30 5.90
CA ILE A 149 -15.67 -7.10 4.66
C ILE A 149 -15.58 -8.59 5.00
N LEU A 150 -14.71 -8.97 5.94
CA LEU A 150 -14.58 -10.35 6.38
C LEU A 150 -15.92 -10.91 6.92
N ASP A 151 -16.61 -10.16 7.78
CA ASP A 151 -17.93 -10.54 8.30
C ASP A 151 -18.95 -10.76 7.16
N ARG A 152 -18.97 -9.85 6.16
CA ARG A 152 -19.87 -9.95 4.99
C ARG A 152 -19.56 -11.12 4.08
N CYS A 153 -18.31 -11.59 4.08
CA CYS A 153 -17.88 -12.78 3.38
C CYS A 153 -18.00 -14.05 4.25
N GLY A 154 -18.60 -13.98 5.45
CA GLY A 154 -18.89 -15.14 6.28
C GLY A 154 -17.74 -15.60 7.18
N PHE A 155 -16.67 -14.81 7.29
CA PHE A 155 -15.65 -15.05 8.31
C PHE A 155 -16.19 -14.66 9.68
N ALA A 156 -15.68 -15.28 10.74
CA ALA A 156 -16.09 -15.01 12.11
C ALA A 156 -14.86 -14.73 12.98
N PRO A 157 -14.82 -13.62 13.75
CA PRO A 157 -13.64 -13.23 14.54
C PRO A 157 -13.11 -14.31 15.50
N ASP A 158 -14.00 -15.15 16.05
CA ASP A 158 -13.58 -16.22 16.98
C ASP A 158 -13.02 -17.45 16.26
N ARG A 159 -13.62 -17.84 15.13
CA ARG A 159 -13.21 -19.01 14.34
C ARG A 159 -11.97 -18.72 13.49
N ASP A 160 -11.94 -17.53 12.91
CA ASP A 160 -10.96 -17.11 11.92
C ASP A 160 -9.98 -16.07 12.52
N ARG A 161 -9.83 -16.08 13.85
CA ARG A 161 -9.06 -15.11 14.64
C ARG A 161 -7.67 -14.82 14.07
N ASP A 162 -6.97 -15.84 13.62
CA ASP A 162 -5.60 -15.74 13.11
C ASP A 162 -5.51 -14.85 11.86
N LEU A 163 -6.56 -14.85 11.03
CA LEU A 163 -6.65 -13.99 9.85
C LEU A 163 -6.92 -12.54 10.26
N TYR A 164 -7.88 -12.32 11.17
CA TYR A 164 -8.21 -10.98 11.68
C TYR A 164 -6.99 -10.31 12.33
N VAL A 165 -6.28 -11.05 13.18
CA VAL A 165 -5.06 -10.57 13.83
C VAL A 165 -3.96 -10.28 12.81
N ALA A 166 -3.77 -11.14 11.81
CA ALA A 166 -2.79 -10.91 10.76
C ALA A 166 -3.09 -9.64 9.97
N LEU A 167 -4.32 -9.46 9.51
CA LEU A 167 -4.73 -8.28 8.75
C LEU A 167 -4.65 -6.99 9.58
N GLU A 168 -5.01 -7.04 10.87
CA GLU A 168 -4.83 -5.91 11.79
C GLU A 168 -3.38 -5.44 11.82
N LEU A 169 -2.44 -6.38 12.02
CA LEU A 169 -1.03 -6.06 12.15
C LEU A 169 -0.37 -5.71 10.80
N MET A 170 -0.81 -6.34 9.71
CA MET A 170 -0.30 -6.04 8.37
C MET A 170 -0.65 -4.63 7.92
N ILE A 171 -1.91 -4.23 8.08
CA ILE A 171 -2.37 -2.88 7.71
C ILE A 171 -1.81 -1.83 8.68
N ALA A 172 -1.75 -2.13 9.99
CA ALA A 172 -1.07 -1.22 10.93
C ALA A 172 0.41 -1.06 10.56
N GLY A 173 1.11 -2.15 10.27
CA GLY A 173 2.52 -2.17 9.91
C GLY A 173 2.86 -1.47 8.60
N SER A 174 1.92 -1.35 7.66
CA SER A 174 2.13 -0.60 6.42
C SER A 174 2.09 0.92 6.61
N THR A 175 1.64 1.42 7.78
CA THR A 175 1.69 2.87 8.08
C THR A 175 3.08 3.42 7.80
N PHE A 176 3.17 4.39 6.89
CA PHE A 176 4.44 4.93 6.41
C PHE A 176 4.69 6.35 6.94
N ASP A 177 5.69 6.52 7.81
CA ASP A 177 6.08 7.84 8.28
C ASP A 177 7.10 8.48 7.32
N THR A 178 6.67 9.57 6.67
CA THR A 178 7.51 10.35 5.75
C THR A 178 8.37 11.38 6.46
N ARG A 179 8.21 11.57 7.78
CA ARG A 179 9.04 12.50 8.56
C ARG A 179 10.44 11.92 8.74
N PRO A 180 11.49 12.75 8.74
CA PRO A 180 12.83 12.31 9.07
C PRO A 180 12.83 11.63 10.44
N GLY A 181 13.44 10.45 10.55
CA GLY A 181 13.59 9.78 11.85
C GLY A 181 14.27 10.72 12.84
N ALA A 182 13.65 10.95 14.00
CA ALA A 182 14.23 11.80 15.03
C ALA A 182 15.59 11.23 15.45
N HIS A 183 16.67 11.95 15.15
CA HIS A 183 17.99 11.71 15.75
C HIS A 183 18.08 12.63 16.97
N GLY A 184 17.53 12.19 18.11
CA GLY A 184 17.57 12.96 19.35
C GLY A 184 17.19 12.12 20.57
N ASP A 185 18.02 12.18 21.60
CA ASP A 185 17.85 11.50 22.88
C ASP A 185 16.55 11.96 23.58
N GLY A 186 15.63 11.02 23.85
CA GLY A 186 14.48 11.22 24.74
C GLY A 186 13.11 10.79 24.20
N GLU A 187 12.62 9.65 24.69
CA GLU A 187 11.20 9.29 24.91
C GLU A 187 10.19 9.06 23.77
N GLN A 188 10.55 9.07 22.47
CA GLN A 188 9.69 8.45 21.43
C GLN A 188 10.49 7.58 20.46
N VAL A 189 10.85 6.38 20.91
CA VAL A 189 11.70 5.42 20.18
C VAL A 189 10.96 4.68 19.04
N VAL A 190 9.69 4.99 18.76
CA VAL A 190 8.85 4.16 17.87
C VAL A 190 8.72 4.71 16.43
N ALA A 191 8.99 6.00 16.18
CA ALA A 191 8.88 6.61 14.84
C ALA A 191 10.25 6.79 14.17
N ALA A 192 10.89 5.66 13.79
CA ALA A 192 11.96 5.71 12.82
C ALA A 192 11.32 5.78 11.43
N GLY A 193 11.60 6.84 10.65
CA GLY A 193 10.98 7.05 9.32
C GLY A 193 10.98 5.81 8.42
N GLY A 194 9.96 5.70 7.57
CA GLY A 194 9.62 4.51 6.81
C GLY A 194 8.41 3.75 7.36
N ALA A 195 8.26 2.48 7.00
CA ALA A 195 7.13 1.64 7.41
C ALA A 195 7.21 1.22 8.90
N LEU A 196 6.08 1.31 9.60
CA LEU A 196 5.95 0.92 11.01
C LEU A 196 6.30 -0.57 11.24
N ALA A 197 6.13 -1.43 10.24
CA ALA A 197 6.43 -2.86 10.33
C ALA A 197 7.83 -3.18 10.88
N ARG A 198 8.81 -2.27 10.69
CA ARG A 198 10.17 -2.42 11.23
C ARG A 198 10.26 -2.26 12.74
N SER A 199 9.44 -1.40 13.33
CA SER A 199 9.36 -1.14 14.77
C SER A 199 8.09 -1.70 15.41
N LEU A 200 7.25 -2.41 14.65
CA LEU A 200 5.97 -2.93 15.12
C LEU A 200 6.10 -3.81 16.36
N GLY A 201 7.07 -4.74 16.39
CA GLY A 201 7.32 -5.57 17.57
C GLY A 201 7.71 -4.76 18.82
N VAL A 202 8.53 -3.71 18.66
CA VAL A 202 8.94 -2.82 19.76
C VAL A 202 7.75 -2.03 20.29
N TRP A 203 6.87 -1.58 19.40
CA TRP A 203 5.63 -0.94 19.81
C TRP A 203 4.69 -1.89 20.54
N LEU A 204 4.54 -3.12 20.04
CA LEU A 204 3.74 -4.15 20.69
C LEU A 204 4.29 -4.54 22.07
N ASP A 205 5.61 -4.53 22.27
CA ASP A 205 6.20 -4.76 23.60
C ASP A 205 5.75 -3.71 24.63
N ALA A 206 5.46 -2.47 24.19
CA ALA A 206 4.97 -1.41 25.05
C ALA A 206 3.44 -1.48 25.28
N GLU A 207 2.66 -1.66 24.20
CA GLU A 207 1.20 -1.63 24.27
C GLU A 207 0.58 -2.96 24.73
N ARG A 208 1.21 -4.08 24.40
CA ARG A 208 0.73 -5.45 24.64
C ARG A 208 1.90 -6.37 25.02
N PRO A 209 2.50 -6.23 26.22
CA PRO A 209 3.75 -6.91 26.58
C PRO A 209 3.72 -8.45 26.49
N ASP A 210 2.54 -9.06 26.50
CA ASP A 210 2.30 -10.50 26.39
C ASP A 210 2.09 -11.00 24.94
N TRP A 211 2.16 -10.12 23.94
CA TRP A 211 1.84 -10.46 22.54
C TRP A 211 2.71 -11.60 21.98
N THR A 212 3.96 -11.72 22.45
CA THR A 212 4.87 -12.80 22.06
C THR A 212 4.39 -14.19 22.51
N GLY A 213 3.50 -14.25 23.50
CA GLY A 213 2.82 -15.49 23.93
C GLY A 213 1.68 -15.91 23.01
N ASP A 214 1.19 -15.03 22.13
CA ASP A 214 0.10 -15.29 21.18
C ASP A 214 0.65 -15.70 19.80
N PRO A 215 0.46 -16.97 19.37
CA PRO A 215 0.94 -17.43 18.06
C PRO A 215 0.39 -16.64 16.87
N ALA A 216 -0.86 -16.16 16.97
CA ALA A 216 -1.48 -15.37 15.91
C ALA A 216 -0.83 -13.99 15.79
N ALA A 217 -0.55 -13.33 16.92
CA ALA A 217 0.14 -12.05 16.95
C ALA A 217 1.55 -12.17 16.35
N ARG A 218 2.28 -13.22 16.73
CA ARG A 218 3.60 -13.52 16.15
C ARG A 218 3.56 -13.80 14.65
N ARG A 219 2.53 -14.49 14.17
CA ARG A 219 2.31 -14.70 12.73
C ARG A 219 2.01 -13.38 12.03
N GLY A 220 1.09 -12.58 12.57
CA GLY A 220 0.69 -11.29 12.02
C GLY A 220 1.84 -10.29 11.94
N GLU A 221 2.69 -10.21 12.97
CA GLU A 221 3.88 -9.34 12.96
C GLU A 221 4.89 -9.75 11.86
N ARG A 222 5.11 -11.05 11.66
CA ARG A 222 5.97 -11.53 10.55
C ARG A 222 5.37 -11.19 9.19
N LEU A 223 4.07 -11.43 9.01
CA LEU A 223 3.37 -11.10 7.78
C LEU A 223 3.34 -9.58 7.53
N ALA A 224 3.25 -8.76 8.58
CA ALA A 224 3.28 -7.30 8.46
C ALA A 224 4.55 -6.77 7.81
N ARG A 225 5.70 -7.40 8.10
CA ARG A 225 6.98 -7.06 7.45
C ARG A 225 6.96 -7.33 5.94
N LEU A 226 6.43 -8.48 5.53
CA LEU A 226 6.32 -8.82 4.11
C LEU A 226 5.23 -7.98 3.42
N ALA A 227 4.13 -7.68 4.12
CA ALA A 227 3.05 -6.82 3.63
C ALA A 227 3.55 -5.39 3.35
N ALA A 228 4.30 -4.79 4.29
CA ALA A 228 4.93 -3.50 4.08
C ALA A 228 5.89 -3.51 2.88
N ASP A 229 6.67 -4.59 2.72
CA ASP A 229 7.56 -4.74 1.56
C ASP A 229 6.80 -4.89 0.23
N LEU A 230 5.59 -5.47 0.24
CA LEU A 230 4.73 -5.56 -0.95
C LEU A 230 4.14 -4.20 -1.33
N ASP A 231 3.70 -3.43 -0.34
CA ASP A 231 3.16 -2.08 -0.53
C ASP A 231 4.24 -1.13 -1.10
N THR A 232 5.44 -1.15 -0.52
CA THR A 232 6.55 -0.29 -0.97
C THR A 232 7.47 -0.93 -2.01
N ALA A 233 7.07 -2.07 -2.59
CA ALA A 233 7.93 -2.82 -3.54
C ALA A 233 8.20 -2.08 -4.86
N ASN A 234 7.53 -0.95 -5.11
CA ASN A 234 7.73 -0.13 -6.31
C ASN A 234 9.22 0.18 -6.56
N VAL A 235 10.02 0.34 -5.50
CA VAL A 235 11.46 0.59 -5.60
C VAL A 235 12.23 -0.54 -6.30
N GLY A 236 11.73 -1.77 -6.26
CA GLY A 236 12.30 -2.96 -6.89
C GLY A 236 11.56 -3.40 -8.16
N GLU A 237 10.64 -2.59 -8.68
CA GLU A 237 10.03 -2.80 -10.00
C GLU A 237 10.94 -2.25 -11.11
N PRO A 238 10.80 -2.70 -12.37
CA PRO A 238 11.49 -2.06 -13.49
C PRO A 238 11.34 -0.53 -13.46
N PHE A 239 12.41 0.19 -13.78
CA PHE A 239 12.46 1.65 -13.63
C PHE A 239 11.25 2.41 -14.20
N PRO A 240 10.70 2.07 -15.38
CA PRO A 240 9.49 2.74 -15.89
C PRO A 240 8.26 2.62 -14.97
N LEU A 241 8.09 1.49 -14.29
CA LEU A 241 7.01 1.28 -13.33
C LEU A 241 7.23 2.07 -12.05
N LEU A 242 8.48 2.06 -11.53
CA LEU A 242 8.87 2.90 -10.40
C LEU A 242 8.59 4.38 -10.69
N ALA A 243 9.06 4.89 -11.81
CA ALA A 243 8.85 6.27 -12.24
C ALA A 243 7.35 6.60 -12.42
N GLY A 244 6.60 5.69 -13.04
CA GLY A 244 5.15 5.83 -13.20
C GLY A 244 4.41 5.91 -11.86
N SER A 245 4.81 5.08 -10.88
CA SER A 245 4.25 5.09 -9.53
C SER A 245 4.51 6.43 -8.81
N ALA A 246 5.73 6.97 -8.93
CA ALA A 246 6.08 8.27 -8.36
C ALA A 246 5.28 9.41 -9.00
N LEU A 247 5.08 9.38 -10.32
CA LEU A 247 4.24 10.35 -11.01
C LEU A 247 2.80 10.32 -10.51
N ARG A 248 2.18 9.14 -10.44
CA ARG A 248 0.79 9.00 -9.95
C ARG A 248 0.66 9.53 -8.52
N LEU A 249 1.57 9.16 -7.63
CA LEU A 249 1.55 9.66 -6.25
C LEU A 249 1.76 11.18 -6.18
N CYS A 250 2.60 11.76 -7.05
CA CYS A 250 2.77 13.21 -7.13
C CYS A 250 1.46 13.93 -7.52
N LEU A 251 0.78 13.43 -8.56
CA LEU A 251 -0.47 14.00 -9.05
C LEU A 251 -1.57 13.92 -7.98
N GLU A 252 -1.62 12.79 -7.27
CA GLU A 252 -2.60 12.60 -6.22
C GLU A 252 -2.38 13.52 -5.02
N ARG A 253 -1.13 13.72 -4.61
CA ARG A 253 -0.79 14.68 -3.55
C ARG A 253 -1.23 16.11 -3.88
N GLU A 254 -1.09 16.53 -5.14
CA GLU A 254 -1.57 17.85 -5.57
C GLU A 254 -3.10 17.93 -5.54
N ARG A 255 -3.79 16.89 -6.02
CA ARG A 255 -5.26 16.80 -5.95
C ARG A 255 -5.76 16.89 -4.51
N LEU A 256 -5.21 16.08 -3.61
CA LEU A 256 -5.62 16.03 -2.20
C LEU A 256 -5.37 17.36 -1.49
N ALA A 257 -4.33 18.09 -1.90
CA ALA A 257 -4.06 19.43 -1.37
C ALA A 257 -4.84 20.55 -2.06
N GLY A 258 -5.72 20.22 -3.03
CA GLY A 258 -6.50 21.20 -3.78
C GLY A 258 -5.67 22.14 -4.65
N ARG A 259 -4.46 21.73 -5.04
CA ARG A 259 -3.55 22.54 -5.86
C ARG A 259 -3.69 22.17 -7.34
N PRO A 260 -4.12 23.10 -8.20
CA PRO A 260 -4.23 22.84 -9.63
C PRO A 260 -2.86 22.79 -10.31
N LEU A 261 -2.59 21.70 -11.03
CA LEU A 261 -1.30 21.42 -11.68
C LEU A 261 -0.88 22.47 -12.71
N ASP A 262 -1.83 23.13 -13.37
CA ASP A 262 -1.57 24.16 -14.38
C ASP A 262 -1.15 25.52 -13.77
N LYS A 263 -1.12 25.64 -12.44
CA LYS A 263 -0.73 26.86 -11.74
C LYS A 263 0.67 26.76 -11.11
N ALA A 264 1.30 27.92 -10.96
CA ALA A 264 2.62 28.07 -10.34
C ALA A 264 2.68 27.52 -8.90
N VAL A 265 1.56 27.54 -8.16
CA VAL A 265 1.48 27.03 -6.78
C VAL A 265 1.83 25.54 -6.65
N SER A 266 1.65 24.75 -7.72
CA SER A 266 2.05 23.34 -7.76
C SER A 266 3.49 23.10 -8.19
N GLY A 267 4.16 24.10 -8.78
CA GLY A 267 5.51 23.93 -9.34
C GLY A 267 6.54 23.51 -8.30
N GLY A 268 6.65 24.27 -7.21
CA GLY A 268 7.55 23.95 -6.10
C GLY A 268 7.27 22.58 -5.46
N PRO A 269 6.04 22.32 -4.98
CA PRO A 269 5.67 21.03 -4.38
C PRO A 269 5.95 19.81 -5.27
N CYS A 270 5.64 19.88 -6.57
CA CYS A 270 5.95 18.79 -7.50
C CYS A 270 7.45 18.59 -7.67
N LEU A 271 8.23 19.68 -7.78
CA LEU A 271 9.68 19.61 -7.93
C LEU A 271 10.36 19.03 -6.68
N ASP A 272 9.93 19.47 -5.50
CA ASP A 272 10.42 18.93 -4.24
C ASP A 272 10.08 17.45 -4.10
N PHE A 273 8.85 17.03 -4.45
CA PHE A 273 8.44 15.63 -4.37
C PHE A 273 9.18 14.72 -5.37
N LEU A 274 9.20 15.07 -6.67
CA LEU A 274 9.80 14.25 -7.73
C LEU A 274 11.35 14.33 -7.75
N GLY A 275 11.92 15.42 -7.24
CA GLY A 275 13.35 15.62 -7.06
C GLY A 275 13.83 15.06 -5.73
N ARG A 276 13.91 15.92 -4.71
CA ARG A 276 14.48 15.58 -3.39
C ARG A 276 13.67 14.50 -2.66
N GLY A 277 12.35 14.50 -2.79
CA GLY A 277 11.45 13.56 -2.15
C GLY A 277 11.68 12.12 -2.62
N GLN A 278 11.83 11.89 -3.92
CA GLN A 278 12.16 10.55 -4.45
C GLN A 278 13.53 10.07 -3.98
N MET A 279 14.52 10.97 -3.93
CA MET A 279 15.83 10.66 -3.36
C MET A 279 15.73 10.23 -1.90
N HIS A 280 15.03 11.01 -1.08
CA HIS A 280 14.85 10.73 0.34
C HIS A 280 14.07 9.42 0.57
N TYR A 281 12.95 9.23 -0.13
CA TYR A 281 12.16 8.00 -0.09
C TYR A 281 13.02 6.78 -0.41
N PHE A 282 13.74 6.81 -1.53
CA PHE A 282 14.43 5.64 -2.06
C PHE A 282 15.66 5.24 -1.22
N PHE A 283 16.45 6.24 -0.80
CA PHE A 283 17.76 6.01 -0.17
C PHE A 283 17.74 6.06 1.36
N GLU A 284 16.82 6.82 1.96
CA GLU A 284 16.85 7.06 3.41
C GLU A 284 15.69 6.36 4.12
N LEU A 285 14.46 6.52 3.62
CA LEU A 285 13.26 5.97 4.26
C LEU A 285 13.03 4.49 3.91
N HIS A 286 13.06 4.14 2.62
CA HIS A 286 12.72 2.79 2.20
C HIS A 286 13.80 1.77 2.59
N ARG A 287 13.40 0.79 3.40
CA ARG A 287 14.18 -0.42 3.71
C ARG A 287 13.24 -1.61 3.73
N PHE A 288 13.73 -2.75 3.23
CA PHE A 288 12.96 -3.99 3.33
C PHE A 288 12.87 -4.42 4.80
N CYS A 289 11.65 -4.75 5.24
CA CYS A 289 11.31 -5.16 6.60
C CYS A 289 11.40 -6.69 6.76
N SER A 290 11.34 -7.45 5.67
CA SER A 290 11.41 -8.91 5.63
C SER A 290 12.64 -9.41 4.85
N ARG A 291 13.02 -10.67 5.07
CA ARG A 291 14.10 -11.30 4.30
C ARG A 291 13.62 -11.62 2.89
N GLU A 292 12.38 -12.04 2.79
CA GLU A 292 11.65 -12.38 1.59
C GLU A 292 11.56 -11.18 0.64
N GLY A 293 11.11 -10.02 1.13
CA GLY A 293 11.05 -8.78 0.35
C GLY A 293 12.42 -8.35 -0.16
N GLN A 294 13.44 -8.37 0.70
CA GLN A 294 14.82 -8.09 0.29
C GLN A 294 15.32 -9.07 -0.78
N GLN A 295 15.01 -10.37 -0.66
CA GLN A 295 15.44 -11.38 -1.62
C GLN A 295 14.79 -11.18 -3.00
N VAL A 296 13.49 -10.85 -3.03
CA VAL A 296 12.71 -10.73 -4.28
C VAL A 296 12.97 -9.41 -5.01
N PHE A 297 13.06 -8.30 -4.26
CA PHE A 297 13.07 -6.94 -4.81
C PHE A 297 14.41 -6.20 -4.65
N GLY A 298 15.31 -6.70 -3.80
CA GLY A 298 16.56 -6.01 -3.43
C GLY A 298 17.49 -5.72 -4.60
N ALA A 299 17.80 -6.74 -5.41
CA ALA A 299 18.71 -6.57 -6.54
C ALA A 299 18.18 -5.55 -7.58
N ALA A 300 16.87 -5.54 -7.81
CA ALA A 300 16.24 -4.58 -8.71
C ALA A 300 16.24 -3.15 -8.12
N LYS A 301 16.03 -3.01 -6.79
CA LYS A 301 16.21 -1.73 -6.10
C LYS A 301 17.63 -1.20 -6.29
N GLU A 302 18.64 -2.04 -6.11
CA GLU A 302 20.04 -1.63 -6.32
C GLU A 302 20.29 -1.20 -7.77
N ALA A 303 19.73 -1.93 -8.75
CA ALA A 303 19.83 -1.58 -10.17
C ALA A 303 19.14 -0.25 -10.52
N ASN A 304 18.05 0.10 -9.83
CA ASN A 304 17.32 1.36 -10.03
C ASN A 304 18.03 2.58 -9.42
N ALA A 305 18.92 2.39 -8.44
CA ALA A 305 19.55 3.49 -7.71
C ALA A 305 20.24 4.55 -8.60
N PRO A 306 21.04 4.19 -9.62
CA PRO A 306 21.67 5.18 -10.50
C PRO A 306 20.66 5.99 -11.31
N ALA A 307 19.60 5.35 -11.79
CA ALA A 307 18.54 5.98 -12.59
C ALA A 307 17.76 7.00 -11.75
N VAL A 308 17.38 6.65 -10.51
CA VAL A 308 16.73 7.57 -9.56
C VAL A 308 17.61 8.80 -9.32
N ARG A 309 18.90 8.62 -9.05
CA ARG A 309 19.85 9.73 -8.86
C ARG A 309 19.93 10.64 -10.08
N ARG A 310 20.08 10.07 -11.27
CA ARG A 310 20.21 10.83 -12.52
C ARG A 310 18.94 11.62 -12.81
N VAL A 311 17.78 10.98 -12.80
CA VAL A 311 16.51 11.63 -13.14
C VAL A 311 16.18 12.73 -12.12
N SER A 312 16.20 12.44 -10.82
CA SER A 312 15.90 13.45 -9.80
C SER A 312 16.92 14.59 -9.79
N GLY A 313 18.21 14.30 -10.00
CA GLY A 313 19.26 15.32 -10.10
C GLY A 313 19.11 16.21 -11.33
N GLN A 314 18.84 15.64 -12.51
CA GLN A 314 18.60 16.39 -13.74
C GLN A 314 17.32 17.21 -13.67
N LEU A 315 16.28 16.72 -12.99
CA LEU A 315 15.05 17.48 -12.78
C LEU A 315 15.33 18.73 -11.94
N LEU A 316 16.07 18.59 -10.83
CA LEU A 316 16.44 19.73 -9.98
C LEU A 316 17.29 20.74 -10.74
N ALA A 317 18.32 20.28 -11.48
CA ALA A 317 19.19 21.15 -12.28
C ALA A 317 18.42 21.92 -13.36
N ARG A 318 17.37 21.31 -13.96
CA ARG A 318 16.54 21.96 -14.98
C ARG A 318 15.82 23.21 -14.48
N PHE A 319 15.51 23.27 -13.18
CA PHE A 319 14.74 24.36 -12.57
C PHE A 319 15.52 25.17 -11.53
N GLU A 320 16.85 25.03 -11.50
CA GLU A 320 17.72 25.72 -10.54
C GLU A 320 17.74 27.24 -10.78
N GLU A 321 17.96 27.65 -12.03
CA GLU A 321 18.05 29.07 -12.41
C GLU A 321 16.67 29.71 -12.63
N VAL A 322 15.71 28.92 -13.14
CA VAL A 322 14.36 29.37 -13.45
C VAL A 322 13.36 28.44 -12.77
N PRO A 323 12.62 28.91 -11.74
CA PRO A 323 11.61 28.11 -11.07
C PRO A 323 10.55 27.59 -12.06
N PRO A 324 9.93 26.42 -11.77
CA PRO A 324 8.91 25.87 -12.65
C PRO A 324 7.69 26.78 -12.73
N ALA A 325 7.20 27.02 -13.95
CA ALA A 325 6.01 27.85 -14.19
C ALA A 325 4.71 27.21 -13.64
N SER A 326 4.68 25.88 -13.49
CA SER A 326 3.54 25.12 -12.99
C SER A 326 3.96 23.72 -12.54
N GLY A 327 3.08 23.00 -11.84
CA GLY A 327 3.28 21.58 -11.55
C GLY A 327 3.34 20.73 -12.82
N GLN A 328 2.52 21.08 -13.82
CA GLN A 328 2.51 20.43 -15.14
C GLN A 328 3.88 20.48 -15.81
N ALA A 329 4.58 21.62 -15.75
CA ALA A 329 5.92 21.76 -16.33
C ALA A 329 6.94 20.80 -15.68
N VAL A 330 6.82 20.56 -14.36
CA VAL A 330 7.67 19.61 -13.64
C VAL A 330 7.33 18.18 -14.03
N VAL A 331 6.05 17.83 -14.07
CA VAL A 331 5.56 16.49 -14.43
C VAL A 331 6.02 16.10 -15.83
N GLU A 332 5.90 17.00 -16.80
CA GLU A 332 6.36 16.78 -18.18
C GLU A 332 7.88 16.62 -18.23
N ALA A 333 8.63 17.49 -17.56
CA ALA A 333 10.08 17.38 -17.50
C ALA A 333 10.53 16.05 -16.87
N PHE A 334 9.91 15.61 -15.78
CA PHE A 334 10.21 14.32 -15.16
C PHE A 334 9.89 13.15 -16.10
N ARG A 335 8.73 13.18 -16.77
CA ARG A 335 8.35 12.14 -17.74
C ARG A 335 9.37 12.03 -18.88
N ASP A 336 9.81 13.15 -19.44
CA ASP A 336 10.82 13.19 -20.51
C ASP A 336 12.18 12.65 -20.04
N LEU A 337 12.57 12.92 -18.79
CA LEU A 337 13.80 12.38 -18.20
C LEU A 337 13.70 10.88 -18.00
N CYS A 338 12.59 10.39 -17.46
CA CYS A 338 12.35 8.95 -17.30
C CYS A 338 12.31 8.20 -18.63
N ALA A 339 11.69 8.77 -19.67
CA ALA A 339 11.63 8.15 -20.99
C ALA A 339 13.02 8.01 -21.61
N ARG A 340 13.91 8.99 -21.41
CA ARG A 340 15.32 8.93 -21.87
C ARG A 340 16.16 7.94 -21.08
N GLU A 341 15.90 7.81 -19.78
CA GLU A 341 16.59 6.85 -18.92
C GLU A 341 16.19 5.39 -19.21
N ALA A 342 14.99 5.18 -19.78
CA ALA A 342 14.48 3.87 -20.14
C ALA A 342 14.81 3.42 -21.58
N ALA A 343 15.38 4.30 -22.41
CA ALA A 343 15.74 4.05 -23.81
C ALA A 343 17.17 3.53 -23.95
#